data_AF-A0A1S7TMM1-F1
#
_entry.id   AF-A0A1S7TMM1-F1
#
_cell.length_a   1.000
_cell.length_b   1.000
_cell.length_c   1.000
_cell.angle_alpha   90.00
_cell.angle_beta   90.00
_cell.angle_gamma   90.00
#
_symmetry.space_group_name_H-M   'P 1'
#
loop_
_entity.id
_entity.type
_entity.pdbx_description
1 polymer ?
#
loop_
_entity_poly.entity_id
_entity_poly.type
_entity_poly.pdbx_seq_one_letter_code
_entity_poly.pdbx_strand_id
1 'polypeptide(L)' 'MVPNATNNNADNEGTRENLAYIRQMLAELRQVASREGADMLCYLIEMAYVEVGDIQSGRRKLSIRDEERHTPPGMPV' A
#
# COMPACT_ATOMS: atom_id res chain seq x y z
N MET A 1 -4.23 1.55 33.74
CA MET A 1 -4.75 2.09 32.47
C MET A 1 -4.69 0.94 31.47
N VAL A 2 -5.84 0.45 31.00
CA VAL A 2 -5.96 -0.76 30.16
C VAL A 2 -5.51 -0.40 28.73
N PRO A 3 -4.75 -1.25 28.02
CA PRO A 3 -4.40 -0.98 26.64
C PRO A 3 -5.67 -0.97 25.78
N ASN A 4 -5.89 0.13 25.08
CA ASN A 4 -7.12 0.44 24.36
C ASN A 4 -7.17 -0.36 23.04
N ALA A 5 -7.62 -1.62 23.11
CA ALA A 5 -7.74 -2.52 21.95
C ALA A 5 -8.75 -2.04 20.89
N THR A 6 -9.58 -1.05 21.19
CA THR A 6 -10.60 -0.49 20.30
C THR A 6 -10.01 0.38 19.18
N ASN A 7 -8.88 1.08 19.42
CA ASN A 7 -8.32 2.00 18.42
C ASN A 7 -7.75 1.27 17.20
N ASN A 8 -7.09 0.13 17.43
CA ASN A 8 -6.44 -0.64 16.37
C ASN A 8 -7.43 -1.24 15.35
N ASN A 9 -8.68 -1.50 15.75
CA ASN A 9 -9.66 -2.11 14.86
C ASN A 9 -10.24 -1.10 13.86
N ALA A 10 -10.46 0.15 14.28
CA ALA A 10 -10.90 1.22 13.40
C ALA A 10 -9.81 1.57 12.35
N ASP A 11 -8.56 1.61 12.78
CA ASP A 11 -7.41 1.85 11.89
C ASP A 11 -7.24 0.72 10.85
N ASN A 12 -7.49 -0.53 11.25
CA ASN A 12 -7.45 -1.68 10.34
C ASN A 12 -8.62 -1.68 9.35
N GLU A 13 -9.83 -1.31 9.77
CA GLU A 13 -10.99 -1.24 8.87
C GLU A 13 -10.81 -0.14 7.83
N GLY A 14 -10.39 1.07 8.24
CA GLY A 14 -10.07 2.15 7.29
C GLY A 14 -8.94 1.77 6.33
N THR A 15 -7.94 1.02 6.80
CA THR A 15 -6.89 0.48 5.91
C THR A 15 -7.46 -0.51 4.89
N ARG A 16 -8.36 -1.41 5.29
CA ARG A 16 -9.00 -2.38 4.38
C ARG A 16 -9.86 -1.70 3.32
N GLU A 17 -10.62 -0.68 3.71
CA GLU A 17 -11.42 0.14 2.79
C GLU A 17 -10.52 0.87 1.78
N ASN A 18 -9.42 1.48 2.26
CA ASN A 18 -8.44 2.13 1.40
C ASN A 18 -7.78 1.16 0.41
N LEU A 19 -7.43 -0.06 0.83
CA LEU A 19 -6.87 -1.09 -0.05
C LEU A 19 -7.89 -1.56 -1.09
N ALA A 20 -9.16 -1.70 -0.71
CA ALA A 20 -10.25 -2.02 -1.65
C ALA A 20 -10.44 -0.90 -2.68
N TYR A 21 -10.38 0.36 -2.24
CA TYR A 21 -10.45 1.52 -3.12
C TYR A 21 -9.26 1.58 -4.10
N ILE A 22 -8.03 1.32 -3.63
CA ILE A 22 -6.85 1.22 -4.50
C ILE A 22 -7.04 0.13 -5.56
N ARG A 23 -7.56 -1.05 -5.19
CA ARG A 23 -7.84 -2.14 -6.14
C ARG A 23 -8.81 -1.71 -7.24
N GLN A 24 -9.85 -0.97 -6.89
CA GLN A 24 -10.80 -0.44 -7.86
C GLN A 24 -10.12 0.53 -8.83
N MET A 25 -9.33 1.49 -8.32
CA MET A 25 -8.60 2.42 -9.18
C MET A 25 -7.62 1.71 -10.12
N LEU A 26 -6.88 0.71 -9.64
CA LEU A 26 -5.96 -0.07 -10.46
C LEU A 26 -6.68 -0.83 -11.58
N ALA A 27 -7.89 -1.35 -11.31
CA ALA A 27 -8.70 -2.01 -12.33
C ALA A 27 -9.14 -1.06 -13.45
N GLU A 28 -9.52 0.18 -13.11
CA GLU A 28 -9.85 1.23 -14.08
C GLU A 28 -8.62 1.64 -14.89
N LEU A 29 -7.49 1.90 -14.23
CA LEU A 29 -6.24 2.30 -14.90
C LEU A 29 -5.72 1.23 -15.87
N ARG A 30 -5.86 -0.05 -15.53
CA ARG A 30 -5.51 -1.16 -16.42
C ARG A 30 -6.32 -1.12 -17.72
N GLN A 31 -7.61 -0.81 -17.63
CA GLN A 31 -8.46 -0.69 -18.82
C GLN A 31 -8.02 0.46 -19.71
N VAL A 32 -7.66 1.61 -19.12
CA VAL A 32 -7.14 2.76 -19.86
C VAL A 32 -5.81 2.42 -20.54
N ALA A 33 -4.85 1.88 -19.79
CA ALA A 33 -3.54 1.48 -20.32
C ALA A 33 -3.67 0.45 -21.46
N SER A 34 -4.59 -0.50 -21.33
CA SER A 34 -4.85 -1.50 -22.37
C SER A 34 -5.45 -0.88 -23.63
N ARG A 35 -6.32 0.12 -23.52
CA ARG A 35 -6.89 0.84 -24.68
C ARG A 35 -5.83 1.63 -25.45
N GLU A 36 -4.84 2.15 -24.75
CA GLU A 36 -3.71 2.90 -25.32
C GLU A 36 -2.57 1.99 -25.83
N GLY A 37 -2.68 0.67 -25.67
CA GLY A 37 -1.62 -0.27 -26.08
C GLY A 37 -0.33 -0.14 -25.24
N ALA A 38 -0.43 0.35 -24.01
CA ALA A 38 0.72 0.58 -23.16
C ALA A 38 1.06 -0.68 -22.32
N ASP A 39 1.65 -1.68 -22.96
CA ASP A 39 1.87 -3.01 -22.37
C ASP A 39 2.70 -2.99 -21.08
N MET A 40 3.77 -2.19 -21.03
CA MET A 40 4.58 -2.04 -19.81
C MET A 40 3.79 -1.40 -18.65
N LEU A 41 2.86 -0.47 -18.95
CA LEU A 41 2.00 0.11 -17.93
C LEU A 41 0.97 -0.90 -17.43
N CYS A 42 0.36 -1.69 -18.33
CA CYS A 42 -0.52 -2.80 -17.95
C CYS A 42 0.17 -3.77 -16.99
N TYR A 43 1.41 -4.17 -17.31
CA TYR A 43 2.20 -5.04 -16.44
C TYR A 43 2.40 -4.44 -15.05
N LEU A 44 2.85 -3.19 -14.95
CA LEU A 44 3.08 -2.53 -13.66
C LEU A 44 1.80 -2.41 -12.83
N ILE A 45 0.67 -2.11 -13.48
CA ILE A 45 -0.63 -2.01 -12.81
C ILE A 45 -1.10 -3.39 -12.31
N GLU A 46 -0.91 -4.46 -13.10
CA GLU A 46 -1.21 -5.83 -12.66
C GLU A 46 -0.34 -6.26 -11.48
N MET A 47 0.96 -5.96 -11.52
CA MET A 47 1.85 -6.26 -10.39
C MET A 47 1.46 -5.47 -9.14
N ALA A 48 1.06 -4.21 -9.28
CA ALA A 48 0.52 -3.42 -8.16
C ALA A 48 -0.80 -3.98 -7.63
N TYR A 49 -1.66 -4.53 -8.48
CA TYR A 49 -2.92 -5.15 -8.05
C TYR A 49 -2.67 -6.41 -7.20
N VAL A 50 -1.72 -7.25 -7.62
CA VAL A 50 -1.28 -8.44 -6.85
C VAL A 50 -0.72 -8.01 -5.50
N GLU A 51 0.14 -7.00 -5.49
CA GLU A 51 0.75 -6.44 -4.28
C GLU A 51 -0.30 -6.02 -3.23
N VAL A 52 -1.34 -5.29 -3.65
CA VAL A 52 -2.41 -4.87 -2.74
C VAL A 52 -3.16 -6.07 -2.17
N GLY A 53 -3.30 -7.14 -2.95
CA GLY A 53 -3.87 -8.40 -2.49
C GLY A 53 -3.04 -9.12 -1.44
N ASP A 54 -1.73 -9.16 -1.63
CA ASP A 54 -0.80 -9.72 -0.66
C ASP A 54 -0.80 -8.91 0.65
N ILE A 55 -0.89 -7.58 0.55
CA ILE A 55 -1.04 -6.69 1.72
C ILE A 55 -2.36 -6.96 2.45
N GLN A 56 -3.48 -7.00 1.72
CA GLN A 56 -4.81 -7.23 2.31
C GLN A 56 -4.92 -8.62 2.96
N SER A 57 -4.18 -9.61 2.44
CA SER A 57 -4.11 -10.97 3.00
C SER A 57 -3.14 -11.10 4.19
N GLY A 58 -2.45 -10.01 4.58
CA GLY A 58 -1.45 -10.01 5.64
C GLY A 58 -0.13 -10.69 5.27
N ARG A 59 0.06 -11.05 3.99
CA ARG A 59 1.30 -11.70 3.49
C ARG A 59 2.45 -10.70 3.37
N ARG A 60 2.14 -9.42 3.23
CA ARG A 60 3.10 -8.34 3.19
C ARG A 60 2.62 -7.18 4.07
N LYS A 61 3.51 -6.63 4.88
CA LYS A 61 3.19 -5.43 5.68
C LYS A 61 3.24 -4.23 4.75
N LEU A 62 2.28 -3.31 4.88
CA LEU A 62 2.51 -1.93 4.44
C LEU A 62 3.80 -1.48 5.11
N SER A 63 4.77 -1.01 4.34
CA SER A 63 6.01 -0.48 4.93
C SER A 63 5.63 0.78 5.70
N ILE A 64 5.31 0.60 6.98
CA ILE A 64 5.32 1.68 7.95
C ILE A 64 6.81 1.97 8.10
N ARG A 65 7.28 3.01 7.40
CA ARG A 65 8.58 3.60 7.68
C ARG A 65 8.48 4.32 9.03
N ASP A 66 8.35 3.55 10.11
CA ASP A 66 8.87 3.89 11.42
C ASP A 66 10.36 3.51 11.44
N GLU A 67 11.09 3.98 10.43
CA GLU A 67 12.51 4.22 10.63
C GLU A 67 12.57 5.69 10.98
N GLU A 68 12.44 5.94 12.28
CA GLU A 68 13.17 6.99 12.96
C GLU A 68 14.51 7.10 12.24
N ARG A 69 14.62 8.10 11.34
CA ARG A 69 15.86 8.36 10.62
C ARG A 69 16.83 8.82 11.69
N HIS A 70 17.48 7.88 12.35
CA HIS A 70 18.69 8.16 13.09
C HIS A 70 19.70 8.64 12.05
N THR A 71 19.78 9.95 11.90
CA THR A 71 20.93 10.63 11.33
C THR A 71 22.16 9.98 11.95
N PRO A 72 23.06 9.34 11.17
CA PRO A 72 24.28 8.79 11.73
C PRO A 72 25.06 9.96 12.36
N PRO A 73 25.43 9.87 13.65
CA PRO A 73 26.15 10.95 14.31
C PRO A 73 27.56 11.02 13.70
N GLY A 74 27.81 11.98 12.81
CA GLY A 74 29.16 12.18 12.30
C GLY A 74 29.37 12.86 10.95
N MET A 75 28.47 13.71 10.45
CA MET A 75 28.87 14.65 9.38
C MET A 75 29.25 16.00 9.98
N PRO A 76 30.52 16.44 9.86
CA PRO A 76 30.92 17.80 10.20
C PRO A 76 30.42 18.79 9.14
N VAL A 77 30.06 19.99 9.59
CA VAL A 77 29.74 21.16 8.76
C VAL A 77 30.96 21.70 8.04
#